data_AF-A0A2D6AUB8-F1
#
_entry.id   AF-A0A2D6AUB8-F1
#
_cell.length_a   1.000
_cell.length_b   1.000
_cell.length_c   1.000
_cell.angle_alpha   90.00
_cell.angle_beta   90.00
_cell.angle_gamma   90.00
#
_symmetry.space_group_name_H-M   'P 1'
#
loop_
_entity.id
_entity.type
_entity.pdbx_description
1 polymer ?
#
loop_
_entity_poly.entity_id
_entity_poly.type
_entity_poly.pdbx_seq_one_letter_code
_entity_poly.pdbx_strand_id
1 'polypeptide(L)'
;MKGRRLSEKHKKRISEANKGSNLSDEAKSKISEKNLGAGNGMYGRTHSEKSRKKMSKHQRNRKRRPLTQEEKKRISTKLKGRPRPKPISEEARHQVISMYSSGEYTKQQLADELGLKYNTVVGILRRR
;
A
#
# COMPACT_ATOMS: atom_id res chain seq x y z
N MET A 1 9.29 42.75 19.39
CA MET A 1 8.67 42.19 20.62
C MET A 1 8.97 40.69 20.71
N LYS A 2 9.61 40.20 21.79
CA LYS A 2 9.70 38.76 22.04
C LYS A 2 8.34 38.28 22.60
N GLY A 3 7.80 37.19 22.06
CA GLY A 3 6.50 36.66 22.49
C GLY A 3 6.49 36.26 23.97
N ARG A 4 5.42 36.64 24.68
CA ARG A 4 5.24 36.30 26.10
C ARG A 4 5.02 34.79 26.24
N ARG A 5 5.78 34.13 27.13
CA ARG A 5 5.61 32.69 27.41
C ARG A 5 4.31 32.46 28.19
N LEU A 6 3.39 31.67 27.65
CA LEU A 6 2.16 31.27 28.34
C LEU A 6 2.45 30.22 29.42
N SER A 7 1.76 30.32 30.56
CA SER A 7 1.81 29.30 31.61
C SER A 7 1.07 28.03 31.20
N GLU A 8 1.43 26.89 31.80
CA GLU A 8 0.79 25.59 31.50
C GLU A 8 -0.72 25.59 31.77
N LYS A 9 -1.17 26.23 32.85
CA LYS A 9 -2.60 26.42 33.14
C LYS A 9 -3.32 27.19 32.02
N HIS A 10 -2.66 28.20 31.45
CA HIS A 10 -3.23 28.98 30.36
C HIS A 10 -3.30 28.18 29.05
N LYS A 11 -2.25 27.42 28.70
CA LYS A 11 -2.25 26.51 27.55
C LYS A 11 -3.35 25.45 27.66
N LYS A 12 -3.54 24.88 28.86
CA LYS A 12 -4.60 23.89 29.12
C LYS A 12 -5.99 24.47 28.87
N ARG A 13 -6.27 25.67 29.37
CA ARG A 13 -7.55 26.38 29.12
C ARG A 13 -7.83 26.59 27.63
N ILE A 14 -6.82 27.02 26.86
CA ILE A 14 -6.97 27.19 25.40
C ILE A 14 -7.25 25.85 24.73
N SER A 15 -6.54 24.79 25.13
CA SER A 15 -6.74 23.45 24.56
C SER A 15 -8.13 22.91 24.87
N GLU A 16 -8.65 23.11 26.08
CA GLU A 16 -9.98 22.68 26.48
C GLU A 16 -11.07 23.45 25.73
N ALA A 17 -10.92 24.77 25.61
CA ALA A 17 -11.88 25.62 24.89
C ALA A 17 -12.02 25.25 23.41
N ASN A 18 -10.95 24.78 22.77
CA ASN A 18 -10.95 24.38 21.35
C ASN A 18 -11.19 22.88 21.13
N LYS A 19 -11.36 22.11 22.21
CA LYS A 19 -11.48 20.65 22.10
C LYS A 19 -12.83 20.29 21.47
N GLY A 20 -12.80 19.56 20.35
CA GLY A 20 -14.01 19.15 19.63
C GLY A 20 -14.59 20.21 18.69
N SER A 21 -14.02 21.41 18.65
CA SER A 21 -14.37 22.43 17.65
C SER A 21 -13.89 21.97 16.27
N ASN A 22 -14.84 21.76 15.37
CA ASN A 22 -14.55 21.37 13.99
C ASN A 22 -14.49 22.61 13.10
N LEU A 23 -13.57 22.61 12.14
CA LEU A 23 -13.56 23.62 11.07
C LEU A 23 -14.80 23.48 10.18
N SER A 24 -15.26 24.61 9.63
CA SER A 24 -16.26 24.59 8.57
C SER A 24 -15.71 23.90 7.32
N ASP A 25 -16.60 23.38 6.48
CA ASP A 25 -16.18 22.67 5.27
C ASP A 25 -15.47 23.58 4.27
N GLU A 26 -15.85 24.87 4.23
CA GLU A 26 -15.12 25.89 3.46
C GLU A 26 -13.69 26.08 3.97
N ALA A 27 -13.49 26.14 5.29
CA ALA A 27 -12.17 26.29 5.87
C ALA A 27 -11.30 25.04 5.61
N LYS A 28 -11.88 23.84 5.73
CA LYS A 28 -11.19 22.58 5.37
C LYS A 28 -10.79 22.57 3.90
N SER A 29 -11.68 23.00 3.01
CA SER A 29 -11.45 23.03 1.57
C SER A 29 -10.31 23.98 1.22
N LYS A 30 -10.32 25.21 1.75
CA LYS A 30 -9.24 26.20 1.56
C LYS A 30 -7.89 25.69 2.07
N ILE A 31 -7.86 25.00 3.22
CA ILE A 31 -6.63 24.39 3.75
C ILE A 31 -6.15 23.26 2.84
N SER A 32 -7.08 22.42 2.37
CA SER A 32 -6.78 21.33 1.44
C SER A 32 -6.14 21.87 0.17
N GLU A 33 -6.79 22.84 -0.48
CA GLU A 33 -6.31 23.48 -1.72
C GLU A 33 -4.90 24.05 -1.57
N LYS A 34 -4.63 24.77 -0.48
CA LYS A 34 -3.29 25.33 -0.21
C LYS A 34 -2.20 24.28 -0.05
N ASN A 35 -2.55 23.06 0.38
CA ASN A 35 -1.61 21.98 0.62
C ASN A 35 -1.58 20.94 -0.52
N LEU A 36 -2.24 21.22 -1.65
CA LEU A 36 -2.15 20.37 -2.85
C LEU A 36 -0.92 20.73 -3.70
N GLY A 37 -0.43 19.74 -4.44
CA GLY A 37 0.68 19.93 -5.39
C GLY A 37 1.89 20.60 -4.75
N ALA A 38 2.44 21.62 -5.42
CA ALA A 38 3.60 22.38 -4.98
C ALA A 38 3.41 23.17 -3.67
N GLY A 39 2.16 23.40 -3.24
CA GLY A 39 1.86 24.03 -1.96
C GLY A 39 2.12 23.12 -0.75
N ASN A 40 2.23 21.81 -0.96
CA ASN A 40 2.62 20.88 0.09
C ASN A 40 4.10 21.08 0.46
N GLY A 41 4.41 21.30 1.75
CA GLY A 41 5.80 21.47 2.23
C GLY A 41 6.72 20.27 1.98
N MET A 42 6.17 19.09 1.68
CA MET A 42 6.92 17.90 1.30
C MET A 42 6.85 17.58 -0.21
N TYR A 43 6.31 18.48 -1.04
CA TYR A 43 6.28 18.30 -2.48
C TYR A 43 7.69 18.15 -3.06
N GLY A 44 7.87 17.21 -3.98
CA GLY A 44 9.17 16.89 -4.59
C GLY A 44 10.20 16.23 -3.65
N ARG A 45 9.92 16.10 -2.35
CA ARG A 45 10.83 15.47 -1.38
C ARG A 45 10.50 14.00 -1.20
N THR A 46 11.54 13.18 -1.05
CA THR A 46 11.38 11.75 -0.76
C THR A 46 11.76 11.44 0.69
N HIS A 47 11.06 10.49 1.31
CA HIS A 47 11.46 10.01 2.63
C HIS A 47 12.79 9.25 2.56
N SER A 48 13.60 9.34 3.60
CA SER A 48 14.81 8.52 3.75
C SER A 48 14.47 7.03 3.89
N GLU A 49 15.41 6.15 3.53
CA GLU A 49 15.22 4.70 3.63
C GLU A 49 14.90 4.24 5.05
N LYS A 50 15.58 4.82 6.05
CA LYS A 50 15.31 4.57 7.47
C LYS A 50 13.85 4.87 7.83
N SER A 51 13.30 5.99 7.34
CA SER A 51 11.90 6.35 7.54
C SER A 51 10.95 5.41 6.82
N ARG A 52 11.25 5.02 5.56
CA ARG A 52 10.45 4.02 4.81
C ARG A 52 10.41 2.68 5.54
N LYS A 53 11.55 2.21 6.06
CA LYS A 53 11.65 0.95 6.82
C LYS A 53 10.81 0.99 8.09
N LYS A 54 10.84 2.10 8.84
CA LYS A 54 10.00 2.31 10.03
C LYS A 54 8.50 2.27 9.69
N MET A 55 8.07 3.01 8.66
CA MET A 55 6.67 3.00 8.22
C MET A 55 6.22 1.60 7.79
N SER A 56 7.04 0.89 7.01
CA SER A 56 6.75 -0.48 6.58
C SER A 56 6.56 -1.43 7.76
N LYS A 57 7.45 -1.39 8.76
CA LYS A 57 7.36 -2.21 9.97
C LYS A 57 6.04 -1.97 10.71
N HIS A 58 5.64 -0.72 10.88
CA HIS A 58 4.39 -0.39 11.56
C HIS A 58 3.15 -0.86 10.76
N GLN A 59 3.18 -0.73 9.43
CA GLN A 59 2.04 -1.10 8.59
C GLN A 59 1.82 -2.61 8.46
N ARG A 60 2.88 -3.43 8.50
CA ARG A 60 2.75 -4.90 8.40
C ARG A 60 1.86 -5.51 9.49
N ASN A 61 1.90 -4.95 10.70
CA ASN A 61 1.16 -5.48 11.84
C ASN A 61 -0.19 -4.79 12.06
N ARG A 62 -0.57 -3.85 11.18
CA ARG A 62 -1.79 -3.08 11.35
C ARG A 62 -3.01 -3.91 10.94
N LYS A 63 -3.82 -4.31 11.92
CA LYS A 63 -5.13 -4.96 11.68
C LYS A 63 -6.09 -3.95 11.02
N ARG A 64 -6.55 -4.26 9.81
CA ARG A 64 -7.57 -3.48 9.10
C ARG A 64 -8.93 -4.15 9.24
N ARG A 65 -10.00 -3.36 9.29
CA ARG A 65 -11.37 -3.90 9.23
C ARG A 65 -11.62 -4.59 7.88
N PRO A 66 -12.52 -5.59 7.80
CA PRO A 66 -13.00 -6.10 6.54
C PRO A 66 -13.67 -5.00 5.71
N LEU A 67 -13.58 -5.11 4.39
CA LEU A 67 -14.29 -4.21 3.46
C LEU A 67 -15.79 -4.50 3.46
N THR A 68 -16.61 -3.45 3.39
CA THR A 68 -18.05 -3.56 3.19
C THR A 68 -18.38 -4.02 1.76
N GLN A 69 -19.61 -4.47 1.53
CA GLN A 69 -20.04 -4.89 0.19
C GLN A 69 -19.99 -3.75 -0.83
N GLU A 70 -20.35 -2.53 -0.43
CA GLU A 70 -20.25 -1.35 -1.28
C GLU A 70 -18.80 -1.03 -1.66
N GLU A 71 -17.87 -1.11 -0.71
CA GLU A 71 -16.45 -0.88 -0.96
C GLU A 71 -15.89 -1.91 -1.94
N LYS A 72 -16.28 -3.19 -1.80
CA LYS A 72 -15.92 -4.26 -2.74
C LYS A 72 -16.46 -3.98 -4.14
N LYS A 73 -17.73 -3.55 -4.26
CA LYS A 73 -18.34 -3.17 -5.54
C LYS A 73 -17.58 -2.02 -6.20
N ARG A 74 -17.26 -0.95 -5.45
CA ARG A 74 -16.49 0.21 -5.96
C ARG A 74 -15.10 -0.17 -6.47
N ILE A 75 -14.42 -1.13 -5.80
CA ILE A 75 -13.13 -1.65 -6.28
C ILE A 75 -13.33 -2.47 -7.55
N SER A 76 -14.32 -3.37 -7.57
CA SER A 76 -14.62 -4.23 -8.72
C SER A 76 -14.91 -3.42 -9.98
N THR A 77 -15.76 -2.38 -9.88
CA THR A 77 -16.09 -1.51 -11.02
C THR A 77 -14.86 -0.79 -11.58
N LYS A 78 -13.98 -0.27 -10.72
CA LYS A 78 -12.72 0.37 -11.13
C LYS A 78 -11.69 -0.57 -11.77
N LEU A 79 -11.77 -1.86 -11.47
CA LEU A 79 -10.86 -2.89 -11.99
C LEU A 79 -11.42 -3.58 -13.25
N LYS A 80 -12.72 -3.46 -13.53
CA LYS A 80 -13.36 -4.07 -14.70
C LYS A 80 -12.70 -3.56 -15.98
N GLY A 81 -12.39 -4.48 -16.89
CA GLY A 81 -11.75 -4.17 -18.17
C GLY A 81 -10.25 -3.90 -18.13
N ARG A 82 -9.62 -3.87 -16.94
CA ARG A 82 -8.14 -3.80 -16.88
C ARG A 82 -7.53 -5.07 -17.50
N PRO A 83 -6.51 -4.94 -18.36
CA PRO A 83 -5.88 -6.09 -18.98
C PRO A 83 -5.34 -7.03 -17.91
N ARG A 84 -5.73 -8.30 -17.98
CA ARG A 84 -5.17 -9.35 -17.14
C ARG A 84 -3.92 -9.89 -17.82
N PRO A 85 -2.85 -10.21 -17.06
CA PRO A 85 -1.73 -10.94 -17.64
C PRO A 85 -2.26 -12.24 -18.25
N LYS A 86 -1.76 -12.60 -19.43
CA LYS A 86 -2.16 -13.83 -20.11
C LYS A 86 -1.91 -15.02 -19.17
N PRO A 87 -2.86 -15.96 -19.04
CA PRO A 87 -2.61 -17.19 -18.32
C PRO A 87 -1.43 -17.91 -18.98
N ILE A 88 -0.62 -18.59 -18.16
CA ILE A 88 0.44 -19.46 -18.67
C ILE A 88 -0.17 -20.57 -19.54
N SER A 89 0.53 -20.97 -20.60
CA SER A 89 0.10 -22.11 -21.42
C SER A 89 -0.01 -23.38 -20.59
N GLU A 90 -0.98 -24.23 -20.90
CA GLU A 90 -1.14 -25.52 -20.22
C GLU A 90 0.09 -26.41 -20.44
N GLU A 91 0.73 -26.32 -21.62
CA GLU A 91 2.00 -27.00 -21.92
C GLU A 91 3.10 -26.65 -20.93
N ALA A 92 3.32 -25.36 -20.66
CA ALA A 92 4.34 -24.92 -19.71
C ALA A 92 4.02 -25.38 -18.28
N ARG A 93 2.74 -25.54 -17.92
CA ARG A 93 2.37 -26.15 -16.62
C ARG A 93 2.74 -27.61 -16.55
N HIS A 94 2.41 -28.38 -17.60
CA HIS A 94 2.74 -29.80 -17.67
C HIS A 94 4.26 -30.03 -17.65
N GLN A 95 5.03 -29.21 -18.38
CA GLN A 95 6.50 -29.25 -18.35
C GLN A 95 7.05 -28.98 -16.95
N VAL A 96 6.58 -27.91 -16.27
CA VAL A 96 6.97 -27.62 -14.88
C VAL A 96 6.68 -28.81 -13.96
N ILE A 97 5.49 -29.41 -14.05
CA ILE A 97 5.08 -30.52 -13.18
C ILE A 97 5.92 -31.76 -13.47
N SER A 98 6.08 -32.13 -14.73
CA SER A 98 6.85 -33.31 -15.16
C SER A 98 8.32 -33.20 -14.75
N MET A 99 8.98 -32.09 -15.10
CA MET A 99 10.40 -31.88 -14.77
C MET A 99 10.62 -31.80 -13.26
N TYR A 100 9.72 -31.16 -12.49
CA TYR A 100 9.84 -31.15 -11.03
C TYR A 100 9.63 -32.53 -10.41
N SER A 101 8.74 -33.35 -10.99
CA SER A 101 8.47 -34.71 -10.52
C SER A 101 9.63 -35.67 -10.71
N SER A 102 10.52 -35.41 -11.67
CA SER A 102 11.77 -36.17 -11.84
C SER A 102 12.71 -36.06 -10.63
N GLY A 103 12.57 -34.99 -9.83
CA GLY A 103 13.44 -34.70 -8.69
C GLY A 103 14.79 -34.07 -9.06
N GLU A 104 15.10 -33.95 -10.35
CA GLU A 104 16.41 -33.47 -10.83
C GLU A 104 16.54 -31.95 -10.87
N TYR A 105 15.41 -31.23 -10.83
CA TYR A 105 15.37 -29.79 -11.01
C TYR A 105 14.88 -29.06 -9.77
N THR A 106 15.63 -28.02 -9.38
CA THR A 106 15.12 -27.04 -8.43
C THR A 106 14.08 -26.13 -9.07
N LYS A 107 13.21 -25.54 -8.26
CA LYS A 107 12.19 -24.58 -8.74
C LYS A 107 12.78 -23.36 -9.45
N GLN A 108 14.01 -22.99 -9.09
CA GLN A 108 14.73 -21.89 -9.70
C GLN A 108 15.30 -22.30 -11.07
N GLN A 109 15.94 -23.46 -11.15
CA GLN A 109 16.39 -24.02 -12.44
C GLN A 109 15.22 -24.21 -13.42
N LEU A 110 14.06 -24.68 -12.96
CA LEU A 110 12.86 -24.75 -13.81
C LEU A 110 12.38 -23.40 -14.32
N ALA A 111 12.50 -22.36 -13.48
CA ALA A 111 12.12 -21.01 -13.86
C ALA A 111 13.06 -20.46 -14.94
N ASP A 112 14.36 -20.67 -14.76
CA ASP A 112 15.38 -20.21 -15.69
C ASP A 112 15.28 -20.97 -17.04
N GLU A 113 15.15 -22.30 -17.01
CA GLU A 113 15.06 -23.17 -18.19
C GLU A 113 13.81 -22.86 -19.04
N LEU A 114 12.67 -22.66 -18.39
CA LEU A 114 11.40 -22.41 -19.08
C LEU A 114 11.14 -20.91 -19.33
N GLY A 115 12.09 -20.03 -18.99
CA GLY A 115 11.95 -18.58 -19.10
C GLY A 115 10.79 -18.01 -18.27
N LEU A 116 10.41 -18.70 -17.19
CA LEU A 116 9.32 -18.34 -16.32
C LEU A 116 9.82 -17.57 -15.10
N LYS A 117 8.95 -16.74 -14.51
CA LYS A 117 9.24 -16.16 -13.19
C LYS A 117 9.20 -17.27 -12.14
N TYR A 118 10.13 -17.25 -11.17
CA TYR A 118 10.14 -18.17 -10.03
C TYR A 118 8.77 -18.32 -9.35
N ASN A 119 8.08 -17.19 -9.11
CA ASN A 119 6.75 -17.19 -8.48
C ASN A 119 5.68 -17.90 -9.34
N THR A 120 5.85 -17.93 -10.66
CA THR A 120 4.96 -18.68 -11.56
C THR A 120 5.14 -20.17 -11.37
N VAL A 121 6.38 -20.67 -11.33
CA VAL A 121 6.70 -22.08 -11.06
C VAL A 121 6.18 -22.51 -9.69
N VAL A 122 6.47 -21.72 -8.65
CA VAL A 122 5.95 -21.95 -7.30
C VAL A 122 4.41 -21.96 -7.29
N GLY A 123 3.79 -21.04 -8.03
CA GLY A 123 2.34 -20.95 -8.14
C GLY A 123 1.70 -22.17 -8.80
N ILE A 124 2.35 -22.74 -9.82
CA ILE A 124 1.92 -23.99 -10.47
C ILE A 124 2.03 -25.15 -9.49
N LEU A 125 3.20 -25.32 -8.86
CA LEU A 125 3.45 -26.44 -7.95
C LEU A 125 2.60 -26.41 -6.68
N ARG A 126 2.17 -25.23 -6.20
CA ARG A 126 1.25 -25.11 -5.03
C ARG A 126 -0.19 -25.47 -5.35
N ARG A 127 -0.56 -25.55 -6.63
CA ARG A 127 -1.91 -25.87 -7.11
C ARG A 127 -1.99 -27.28 -7.72
N ARG A 128 -0.87 -28.00 -7.76
CA ARG A 128 -0.78 -29.40 -8.15
C ARG A 128 -1.54 -30.28 -7.17
#